data_AF-A0A936D4P1-F1
#
_entry.id   AF-A0A936D4P1-F1
#
_cell.length_a   1.000
_cell.length_b   1.000
_cell.length_c   1.000
_cell.angle_alpha   90.00
_cell.angle_beta   90.00
_cell.angle_gamma   90.00
#
_symmetry.space_group_name_H-M   'P 1'
#
loop_
_entity.id
_entity.type
_entity.pdbx_description
1 polymer ?
#
loop_
_entity_poly.entity_id
_entity_poly.type
_entity_poly.pdbx_seq_one_letter_code
_entity_poly.pdbx_strand_id
1 'polypeptide(L)'
;MSDLFVPVVSITATKRRRFLWAAWWTGPPTRVPFRKPDASSGGARTREEALSEASALAGARLVEIEGTWARAYARTLRGEAPFPATSRTEAVVTKPDEPTTPRSVWDILGITPAATADEIKRAYRTKALETHPDRGGSDAAFREVRRAYESALERRGKADKKPKRRHGS
;
A
#
# COMPACT_ATOMS: atom_id res chain seq x y z
N MET A 1 14.02 4.05 30.63
CA MET A 1 14.38 3.46 29.32
C MET A 1 14.31 4.59 28.32
N SER A 2 15.45 5.19 27.99
CA SER A 2 15.48 6.27 27.01
C SER A 2 15.24 5.66 25.64
N ASP A 3 14.09 5.94 25.04
CA ASP A 3 13.82 5.66 23.64
C ASP A 3 14.94 6.34 22.84
N LEU A 4 15.86 5.54 22.29
CA LEU A 4 17.01 6.05 21.55
C LEU A 4 16.48 6.65 20.26
N PHE A 5 16.19 7.94 20.30
CA PHE A 5 15.83 8.71 19.13
C PHE A 5 16.93 8.57 18.07
N VAL A 6 16.55 8.10 16.88
CA VAL A 6 17.45 7.96 15.75
C VAL A 6 17.33 9.22 14.88
N PRO A 7 18.43 9.96 14.64
CA PRO A 7 18.44 11.04 13.67
C PRO A 7 18.02 10.58 12.27
N VAL A 8 17.11 11.32 11.64
CA VAL A 8 16.54 10.95 10.33
C VAL A 8 16.70 12.05 9.29
N VAL A 9 16.71 11.65 8.02
CA VAL A 9 16.70 12.55 6.87
C VAL A 9 15.68 12.10 5.84
N SER A 10 14.93 13.04 5.28
CA SER A 10 14.04 12.81 4.15
C SER A 10 14.60 13.50 2.93
N ILE A 11 14.61 12.80 1.79
CA ILE A 11 15.15 13.32 0.54
C ILE A 11 14.08 13.21 -0.55
N THR A 12 13.90 14.28 -1.34
CA THR A 12 12.98 14.28 -2.46
C THR A 12 13.54 14.99 -3.68
N ALA A 13 13.22 14.46 -4.87
CA ALA A 13 13.57 15.11 -6.11
C ALA A 13 12.65 16.31 -6.38
N THR A 14 13.25 17.41 -6.82
CA THR A 14 12.56 18.63 -7.26
C THR A 14 12.43 18.67 -8.77
N LYS A 15 11.55 19.54 -9.30
CA LYS A 15 11.29 19.70 -10.75
C LYS A 15 12.56 20.02 -11.57
N ARG A 16 13.61 20.56 -10.94
CA ARG A 16 14.86 20.96 -11.62
C ARG A 16 15.94 19.87 -11.63
N ARG A 17 15.58 18.59 -11.45
CA ARG A 17 16.54 17.47 -11.29
C ARG A 17 17.55 17.71 -10.14
N ARG A 18 17.14 18.46 -9.12
CA ARG A 18 17.89 18.68 -7.88
C ARG A 18 17.20 17.97 -6.74
N PHE A 19 17.96 17.56 -5.73
CA PHE A 19 17.43 16.96 -4.52
C PHE A 19 17.28 18.03 -3.43
N LEU A 20 16.12 18.02 -2.78
CA LEU A 20 15.86 18.72 -1.54
C LEU A 20 15.90 17.68 -0.43
N TRP A 21 16.72 17.94 0.58
CA TRP A 21 16.73 17.15 1.79
C TRP A 21 16.29 17.98 2.99
N ALA A 22 15.71 17.29 3.97
CA ALA A 22 15.29 17.83 5.25
C ALA A 22 15.67 16.82 6.32
N ALA A 23 16.34 17.26 7.38
CA ALA A 23 16.87 16.40 8.43
C ALA A 23 16.35 16.80 9.80
N TRP A 24 16.14 15.79 10.64
CA TRP A 24 15.67 15.93 12.01
C TRP A 24 16.58 15.10 12.92
N TRP A 25 17.35 15.76 13.79
CA TRP A 25 18.29 15.11 14.71
C TRP A 25 18.17 15.59 16.16
N THR A 26 17.35 16.60 16.43
CA THR A 26 17.02 16.99 17.82
C THR A 26 15.66 16.42 18.28
N GLY A 27 14.94 15.74 17.39
CA GLY A 27 13.71 15.02 17.71
C GLY A 27 13.00 14.49 16.46
N PRO A 28 12.05 13.57 16.59
CA PRO A 28 11.40 12.95 15.44
C PRO A 28 10.50 13.95 14.70
N PRO A 29 10.33 13.79 13.38
CA PRO A 29 9.40 14.61 12.63
C PRO A 29 7.95 14.31 13.06
N THR A 30 7.19 15.34 13.42
CA THR A 30 5.77 15.23 13.81
C THR A 30 4.88 15.81 12.72
N ARG A 31 3.69 15.20 12.51
CA ARG A 31 2.73 15.68 11.50
C ARG A 31 1.87 16.83 12.02
N VAL A 32 1.46 16.77 13.29
CA VAL A 32 0.53 17.72 13.91
C VAL A 32 0.98 18.04 15.34
N PRO A 33 1.46 19.26 15.64
CA PRO A 33 1.87 20.28 14.66
C PRO A 33 3.03 19.77 13.80
N PHE A 34 3.15 20.30 12.58
CA PHE A 34 4.26 19.92 11.70
C PHE A 34 5.59 20.45 12.25
N ARG A 35 6.49 19.55 12.65
CA ARG A 35 7.83 19.93 13.11
C ARG A 35 8.73 20.26 11.93
N LYS A 36 9.21 21.50 11.87
CA LYS A 36 10.22 21.91 10.89
C LYS A 36 11.51 21.09 11.07
N PRO A 37 12.22 20.75 9.99
CA PRO A 37 13.52 20.11 10.08
C PRO A 37 14.52 21.00 10.81
N ASP A 38 15.49 20.34 11.44
CA ASP A 38 16.62 21.00 12.11
C ASP A 38 17.56 21.65 11.06
N ALA A 39 17.75 21.00 9.91
CA ALA A 39 18.29 21.65 8.71
C ALA A 39 17.69 21.08 7.42
N SER A 40 17.83 21.86 6.36
CA SER A 40 17.39 21.51 5.02
C SER A 40 18.25 22.23 3.99
N SER A 41 18.59 21.56 2.89
CA SER A 41 19.18 22.22 1.72
C SER A 41 18.57 21.68 0.44
N GLY A 42 18.39 22.57 -0.53
CA GLY A 42 17.89 22.25 -1.86
C GLY A 42 18.95 22.61 -2.89
N GLY A 43 19.47 21.63 -3.61
CA GLY A 43 20.54 21.90 -4.59
C GLY A 43 21.43 20.72 -4.91
N ALA A 44 21.43 19.69 -4.07
CA ALA A 44 22.20 18.47 -4.29
C ALA A 44 21.90 17.86 -5.67
N ARG A 45 22.96 17.44 -6.36
CA ARG A 45 22.91 16.84 -7.70
C ARG A 45 22.52 15.38 -7.62
N THR A 46 22.86 14.70 -6.52
CA THR A 46 22.50 13.30 -6.26
C THR A 46 21.87 13.14 -4.87
N ARG A 47 21.20 12.00 -4.67
CA ARG A 47 20.63 11.61 -3.37
C ARG A 47 21.73 11.36 -2.32
N GLU A 48 22.86 10.83 -2.75
CA GLU A 48 24.00 10.56 -1.88
C GLU A 48 24.68 11.85 -1.42
N GLU A 49 24.84 12.84 -2.31
CA GLU A 49 25.32 14.18 -1.97
C GLU A 49 24.38 14.83 -0.94
N ALA A 50 23.07 14.74 -1.15
CA ALA A 50 22.08 15.23 -0.21
C ALA A 50 22.17 14.56 1.18
N LEU A 51 22.37 13.24 1.23
CA LEU A 51 22.57 12.49 2.47
C LEU A 51 23.88 12.90 3.17
N SER A 52 24.95 13.06 2.40
CA SER A 52 26.27 13.47 2.90
C SER A 52 26.23 14.88 3.50
N GLU A 53 25.64 15.86 2.80
CA GLU A 53 25.44 17.22 3.31
C GLU A 53 24.61 17.22 4.59
N ALA A 54 23.52 16.46 4.62
CA ALA A 54 22.64 16.37 5.78
C ALA A 54 23.37 15.78 6.99
N SER A 55 24.11 14.69 6.79
CA SER A 55 24.87 14.03 7.85
C SER A 55 26.02 14.90 8.37
N ALA A 56 26.69 15.63 7.48
CA ALA A 56 27.73 16.58 7.85
C ALA A 56 27.18 17.70 8.75
N LEU A 57 25.99 18.23 8.43
CA LEU A 57 25.34 19.27 9.23
C LEU A 57 24.78 18.77 10.56
N ALA A 58 24.28 17.53 10.59
CA ALA A 58 23.80 16.91 11.82
C ALA A 58 24.95 16.49 12.76
N GLY A 59 26.18 16.39 12.26
CA GLY A 59 27.32 15.84 13.01
C GLY A 59 27.13 14.37 13.41
N ALA A 60 26.20 13.67 12.75
CA ALA A 60 25.79 12.33 13.09
C ALA A 60 25.31 11.58 11.83
N ARG A 61 25.33 10.25 11.90
CA ARG A 61 24.74 9.41 10.86
C ARG A 61 23.22 9.57 10.89
N LEU A 62 22.65 9.96 9.75
CA LEU A 62 21.20 10.06 9.57
C LEU A 62 20.66 8.80 8.89
N VAL A 63 19.51 8.32 9.36
CA VAL A 63 18.75 7.28 8.67
C VAL A 63 17.81 7.92 7.66
N GLU A 64 17.88 7.48 6.41
CA GLU A 64 16.97 8.00 5.40
C GLU A 64 15.56 7.42 5.58
N ILE A 65 14.57 8.31 5.59
CA ILE A 65 13.14 8.02 5.67
C ILE A 65 12.42 8.47 4.40
N GLU A 66 11.14 8.10 4.29
CA GLU A 66 10.23 8.47 3.20
C GLU A 66 10.36 9.95 2.79
N GLY A 67 10.53 10.19 1.47
CA GLY A 67 10.66 11.53 0.87
C GLY A 67 9.45 12.45 1.07
N THR A 68 8.35 11.92 1.61
CA THR A 68 7.13 12.64 1.95
C THR A 68 7.37 13.78 2.93
N TRP A 69 8.31 13.63 3.87
CA TRP A 69 8.63 14.67 4.85
C TRP A 69 9.37 15.86 4.24
N ALA A 70 10.33 15.60 3.34
CA ALA A 70 10.98 16.66 2.56
C ALA A 70 9.99 17.36 1.61
N ARG A 71 9.04 16.62 1.02
CA ARG A 71 7.95 17.21 0.23
C ARG A 71 7.04 18.08 1.10
N ALA A 72 6.70 17.61 2.29
CA ALA A 72 5.88 18.36 3.22
C ALA A 72 6.56 19.66 3.63
N TYR A 73 7.85 19.61 3.95
CA TYR A 73 8.62 20.82 4.20
C TYR A 73 8.69 21.75 2.98
N ALA A 74 8.89 21.21 1.78
CA ALA A 74 8.86 21.98 0.53
C ALA A 74 7.53 22.71 0.31
N ARG A 75 6.40 22.12 0.73
CA ARG A 75 5.07 22.74 0.70
C ARG A 75 4.99 23.89 1.70
N THR A 76 5.50 23.70 2.92
CA THR A 76 5.51 24.78 3.93
C THR A 76 6.33 25.99 3.49
N LEU A 77 7.44 25.79 2.77
CA LEU A 77 8.22 26.89 2.19
C LEU A 77 7.43 27.68 1.13
N ARG A 78 6.43 27.07 0.50
CA ARG A 78 5.51 27.73 -0.46
C ARG A 78 4.26 28.30 0.21
N GLY A 79 4.16 28.27 1.54
CA GLY A 79 2.96 28.68 2.27
C GLY A 79 1.78 27.70 2.14
N GLU A 80 2.02 26.50 1.61
CA GLU A 80 1.01 25.45 1.49
C GLU A 80 0.99 24.57 2.75
N ALA A 81 -0.14 23.90 3.00
CA ALA A 81 -0.22 22.88 4.03
C ALA A 81 0.84 21.77 3.83
N PRO A 82 1.59 21.37 4.88
CA PRO A 82 2.66 20.38 4.80
C PRO A 82 2.17 19.04 4.25
N PHE A 83 1.02 18.60 4.74
CA PHE A 83 0.32 17.46 4.18
C PHE A 83 -0.96 17.98 3.55
N PRO A 84 -1.19 17.75 2.24
CA PRO A 84 -2.48 18.07 1.67
C PRO A 84 -3.54 17.28 2.44
N ALA A 85 -4.64 17.94 2.84
CA ALA A 85 -5.84 17.23 3.23
C ALA A 85 -6.19 16.33 2.05
N THR A 86 -6.24 15.02 2.28
CA THR A 86 -6.50 14.03 1.23
C THR A 86 -7.93 14.18 0.73
N SER A 87 -8.17 15.14 -0.15
CA SER A 87 -9.37 15.28 -0.96
C SER A 87 -9.11 14.60 -2.29
N ARG A 88 -9.31 13.27 -2.28
CA ARG A 88 -9.73 12.37 -3.37
C ARG A 88 -9.46 12.84 -4.81
N THR A 89 -8.49 12.19 -5.49
CA THR A 89 -8.53 11.62 -6.88
C THR A 89 -7.08 11.26 -7.33
N GLU A 90 -6.81 9.95 -7.45
CA GLU A 90 -5.87 9.22 -8.38
C GLU A 90 -4.38 9.65 -8.46
N ALA A 91 -3.33 8.80 -8.52
CA ALA A 91 -3.15 7.37 -8.79
C ALA A 91 -1.76 6.89 -8.26
N VAL A 92 -1.65 5.56 -8.13
CA VAL A 92 -0.43 4.70 -7.99
C VAL A 92 -0.15 4.08 -6.60
N VAL A 93 -0.68 2.83 -6.44
CA VAL A 93 -0.05 1.60 -5.89
C VAL A 93 0.25 1.58 -4.37
N THR A 94 -0.27 0.68 -3.52
CA THR A 94 -0.69 -0.73 -3.62
C THR A 94 -1.92 -1.02 -2.72
N LYS A 95 -2.85 -1.83 -3.24
CA LYS A 95 -3.95 -2.57 -2.56
C LYS A 95 -4.83 -1.79 -1.58
N PRO A 96 -6.07 -1.48 -2.00
CA PRO A 96 -7.20 -1.48 -1.08
C PRO A 96 -8.31 -2.39 -1.62
N ASP A 97 -8.83 -3.29 -0.80
CA ASP A 97 -10.22 -3.20 -0.34
C ASP A 97 -10.50 -4.34 0.66
N GLU A 98 -10.44 -4.03 1.94
CA GLU A 98 -11.47 -4.56 2.83
C GLU A 98 -12.68 -3.63 2.70
N PRO A 99 -13.87 -4.21 2.52
CA PRO A 99 -15.00 -3.88 3.34
C PRO A 99 -15.30 -5.13 4.17
N THR A 100 -15.28 -4.93 5.48
CA THR A 100 -15.94 -5.75 6.50
C THR A 100 -17.17 -6.49 5.94
N THR A 101 -16.95 -7.70 5.43
CA THR A 101 -18.00 -8.62 4.99
C THR A 101 -17.53 -10.01 5.42
N PRO A 102 -18.35 -10.81 6.12
CA PRO A 102 -17.92 -12.10 6.66
C PRO A 102 -17.29 -12.94 5.56
N ARG A 103 -16.06 -13.45 5.81
CA ARG A 103 -15.18 -14.21 4.89
C ARG A 103 -15.90 -14.65 3.63
N SER A 104 -15.85 -13.80 2.60
CA SER A 104 -16.56 -14.08 1.38
C SER A 104 -15.89 -15.27 0.71
N VAL A 105 -16.73 -16.13 0.13
CA VAL A 105 -16.35 -17.28 -0.68
C VAL A 105 -15.24 -16.97 -1.71
N TRP A 106 -15.20 -15.73 -2.19
CA TRP A 106 -14.21 -15.19 -3.12
C TRP A 106 -12.79 -15.10 -2.50
N ASP A 107 -12.67 -14.64 -1.26
CA ASP A 107 -11.42 -14.60 -0.51
C ASP A 107 -10.88 -16.00 -0.20
N ILE A 108 -11.79 -16.92 0.15
CA ILE A 108 -11.43 -18.33 0.39
C ILE A 108 -10.85 -18.95 -0.87
N LEU A 109 -11.26 -18.55 -2.07
CA LEU A 109 -10.68 -19.02 -3.33
C LEU A 109 -9.53 -18.13 -3.84
N GLY A 110 -9.34 -16.94 -3.28
CA GLY A 110 -8.33 -15.96 -3.72
C GLY A 110 -8.65 -15.33 -5.08
N ILE A 111 -9.93 -15.21 -5.41
CA ILE A 111 -10.41 -14.67 -6.69
C ILE A 111 -11.34 -13.49 -6.49
N THR A 112 -11.52 -12.70 -7.54
CA THR A 112 -12.45 -11.56 -7.52
C THR A 112 -13.89 -12.04 -7.72
N PRO A 113 -14.91 -11.28 -7.25
CA PRO A 113 -16.31 -11.59 -7.54
C PRO A 113 -16.67 -11.45 -9.04
N ALA A 114 -15.79 -10.81 -9.84
CA ALA A 114 -15.92 -10.74 -11.29
C ALA A 114 -15.42 -12.02 -12.01
N ALA A 115 -14.73 -12.91 -11.29
CA ALA A 115 -14.11 -14.11 -11.85
C ALA A 115 -15.14 -15.00 -12.57
N THR A 116 -14.72 -15.50 -13.72
CA THR A 116 -15.48 -16.41 -14.57
C THR A 116 -15.53 -17.83 -13.97
N ALA A 117 -16.46 -18.66 -14.43
CA ALA A 117 -16.55 -20.06 -13.99
C ALA A 117 -15.25 -20.85 -14.23
N ASP A 118 -14.49 -20.48 -15.27
CA ASP A 118 -13.19 -21.09 -15.56
C ASP A 118 -12.10 -20.65 -14.56
N GLU A 119 -12.07 -19.38 -14.18
CA GLU A 119 -11.18 -18.85 -13.13
C GLU A 119 -11.50 -19.44 -11.75
N ILE A 120 -12.78 -19.59 -11.41
CA ILE A 120 -13.24 -20.26 -10.17
C ILE A 120 -12.70 -21.70 -10.11
N LYS A 121 -12.79 -22.45 -11.22
CA LYS A 121 -12.27 -23.83 -11.33
C LYS A 121 -10.74 -23.89 -11.27
N ARG A 122 -10.04 -22.93 -11.86
CA ARG A 122 -8.57 -22.85 -11.79
C ARG A 122 -8.11 -22.57 -10.36
N ALA A 123 -8.69 -21.58 -9.70
CA ALA A 123 -8.36 -21.23 -8.33
C ALA A 123 -8.64 -22.36 -7.34
N TYR A 124 -9.78 -23.05 -7.47
CA TYR A 124 -10.07 -24.24 -6.66
C TYR A 124 -9.01 -25.32 -6.82
N ARG A 125 -8.58 -25.63 -8.05
CA ARG A 125 -7.55 -26.65 -8.29
C ARG A 125 -6.23 -26.29 -7.64
N THR A 126 -5.78 -25.05 -7.79
CA THR A 126 -4.54 -24.58 -7.14
C THR A 126 -4.64 -24.71 -5.62
N LYS A 127 -5.73 -24.21 -5.04
CA LYS A 127 -5.88 -24.18 -3.58
C LYS A 127 -6.14 -25.55 -2.96
N ALA A 128 -6.80 -26.44 -3.71
CA ALA A 128 -6.97 -27.85 -3.35
C ALA A 128 -5.63 -28.58 -3.29
N LEU A 129 -4.68 -28.26 -4.19
CA LEU A 129 -3.34 -28.85 -4.17
C LEU A 129 -2.49 -28.32 -3.00
N GLU A 130 -2.67 -27.06 -2.63
CA GLU A 130 -1.99 -26.42 -1.50
C GLU A 130 -2.54 -26.87 -0.13
N THR A 131 -3.85 -27.11 -0.05
CA THR A 131 -4.53 -27.53 1.20
C THR A 131 -4.65 -29.05 1.36
N HIS A 132 -4.12 -29.83 0.41
CA HIS A 132 -4.22 -31.29 0.43
C HIS A 132 -3.49 -31.90 1.64
N PRO A 133 -4.12 -32.80 2.41
CA PRO A 133 -3.50 -33.42 3.58
C PRO A 133 -2.22 -34.21 3.24
N ASP A 134 -2.16 -34.89 2.10
CA ASP A 134 -0.95 -35.58 1.63
C ASP A 134 0.24 -34.65 1.31
N ARG A 135 0.02 -33.34 1.18
CA ARG A 135 1.07 -32.33 0.96
C ARG A 135 1.33 -31.45 2.17
N GLY A 136 0.85 -31.85 3.35
CA GLY A 136 1.02 -31.11 4.60
C GLY A 136 -0.08 -30.06 4.85
N GLY A 137 -1.17 -30.09 4.09
CA GLY A 137 -2.37 -29.31 4.35
C GLY A 137 -3.26 -29.91 5.44
N SER A 138 -4.38 -29.26 5.73
CA SER A 138 -5.35 -29.70 6.73
C SER A 138 -6.70 -30.00 6.09
N ASP A 139 -7.30 -31.14 6.43
CA ASP A 139 -8.62 -31.54 5.91
C ASP A 139 -9.71 -30.47 6.20
N ALA A 140 -9.60 -29.75 7.32
CA ALA A 140 -10.46 -28.60 7.62
C ALA A 140 -10.36 -27.47 6.57
N ALA A 141 -9.13 -27.14 6.14
CA ALA A 141 -8.89 -26.10 5.13
C ALA A 141 -9.38 -26.57 3.74
N PHE A 142 -9.18 -27.84 3.41
CA PHE A 142 -9.68 -28.42 2.17
C PHE A 142 -11.22 -28.36 2.08
N ARG A 143 -11.92 -28.71 3.17
CA ARG A 143 -13.39 -28.60 3.24
C ARG A 143 -13.87 -27.16 3.09
N GLU A 144 -13.15 -26.18 3.64
CA GLU A 144 -13.48 -24.77 3.52
C GLU A 144 -13.35 -24.27 2.08
N VAL A 145 -12.25 -24.63 1.41
CA VAL A 145 -12.01 -24.34 -0.02
C VAL A 145 -13.08 -24.97 -0.91
N ARG A 146 -13.49 -26.20 -0.62
CA ARG A 146 -14.56 -26.89 -1.35
C ARG A 146 -15.93 -26.22 -1.19
N ARG A 147 -16.32 -25.86 0.05
CA ARG A 147 -17.58 -25.14 0.31
C ARG A 147 -17.61 -23.77 -0.39
N ALA A 148 -16.48 -23.09 -0.42
CA ALA A 148 -16.33 -21.85 -1.16
C ALA A 148 -16.50 -22.07 -2.67
N TYR A 149 -15.84 -23.06 -3.25
CA TYR A 149 -15.98 -23.39 -4.67
C TYR A 149 -17.45 -23.64 -5.09
N GLU A 150 -18.18 -24.45 -4.33
CA GLU A 150 -19.60 -24.74 -4.60
C GLU A 150 -20.46 -23.47 -4.52
N SER A 151 -20.25 -22.66 -3.48
CA SER A 151 -20.97 -21.39 -3.29
C SER A 151 -20.66 -20.36 -4.40
N ALA A 152 -19.42 -20.31 -4.87
CA ALA A 152 -18.98 -19.42 -5.95
C ALA A 152 -19.65 -19.82 -7.28
N LEU A 153 -19.68 -21.12 -7.55
CA LEU A 153 -20.26 -21.66 -8.77
C LEU A 153 -21.79 -21.48 -8.78
N GLU A 154 -22.47 -21.65 -7.64
CA GLU A 154 -23.91 -21.39 -7.54
C GLU A 154 -24.25 -19.92 -7.81
N ARG A 155 -23.50 -19.01 -7.20
CA ARG A 155 -23.66 -17.56 -7.42
C ARG A 155 -23.42 -17.19 -8.89
N ARG A 156 -22.44 -17.81 -9.55
CA ARG A 156 -22.16 -17.59 -10.98
C ARG A 156 -23.21 -18.23 -11.89
N GLY A 157 -23.65 -19.45 -11.59
CA GLY A 157 -24.65 -20.18 -12.37
C GLY A 157 -26.04 -19.52 -12.37
N LYS A 158 -26.39 -18.81 -11.28
CA LYS A 158 -27.62 -17.98 -11.24
C LYS A 158 -27.51 -16.71 -12.09
N ALA A 159 -26.31 -16.17 -12.29
CA ALA A 159 -26.09 -14.98 -13.14
C ALA A 159 -26.19 -15.29 -14.65
N ASP A 160 -25.84 -16.52 -15.06
CA ASP A 160 -25.92 -16.96 -16.47
C ASP A 160 -27.36 -17.30 -16.91
N LYS A 161 -28.23 -17.73 -15.99
CA LYS A 161 -29.65 -18.04 -16.25
C LYS A 161 -30.57 -16.80 -16.25
N LYS A 162 -30.21 -15.72 -16.93
CA LYS A 162 -31.16 -14.62 -17.17
C LYS A 162 -32.17 -15.06 -18.26
N PRO A 163 -33.49 -15.08 -17.99
CA PRO A 163 -34.46 -15.59 -18.95
C PRO A 163 -34.53 -14.71 -20.19
N LYS A 164 -34.45 -15.31 -21.39
CA LYS A 164 -34.78 -14.65 -22.67
C LYS A 164 -36.22 -14.11 -22.57
N ARG A 165 -36.37 -12.80 -22.39
CA ARG A 165 -37.67 -12.13 -22.51
C ARG A 165 -38.07 -12.22 -23.99
N ARG A 166 -39.19 -12.89 -24.25
CA ARG A 166 -39.83 -13.06 -25.56
C ARG A 166 -40.16 -11.66 -26.11
N HIS A 167 -39.69 -11.37 -27.32
CA HIS A 167 -40.15 -10.22 -28.11
C HIS A 167 -41.49 -10.61 -28.73
N GLY A 168 -42.57 -9.96 -28.30
CA GLY A 168 -43.88 -10.02 -28.96
C GLY A 168 -44.23 -8.60 -29.38
N SER A 169 -44.31 -8.38 -30.69
CA SER A 169 -44.96 -7.23 -31.33
C SER A 169 -46.25 -7.69 -31.96
#